data_AF-A0A1G9NVS8-F1
#
_entry.id   AF-A0A1G9NVS8-F1
#
_cell.length_a   1.000
_cell.length_b   1.000
_cell.length_c   1.000
_cell.angle_alpha   90.00
_cell.angle_beta   90.00
_cell.angle_gamma   90.00
#
_symmetry.space_group_name_H-M   'P 1'
#
loop_
_entity.id
_entity.type
_entity.pdbx_description
1 polymer ?
#
loop_
_entity_poly.entity_id
_entity_poly.type
_entity_poly.pdbx_seq_one_letter_code
_entity_poly.pdbx_strand_id
1 'polypeptide(L)'
;MQHLYDSVNSIEQAYRDAEAKYGALLKKEEQYRNSLHTQKNSKQTAGAILLFLVNGMMDELDRDIDFDSLCKEIQKECCFNKKMAEKLTSIFLSLYSIANKEEWKNRELEGLSQFLKKDFTCIWNGFSVWQTEGGSVDCHYKAEMILRPTEPDCIGKKLLDSLKKNPFMTKEAITDFYEHEIQDYLDDEFERYCTCEDYYQPVVEDFEFDYYLEKWCEKNGFEIVSYEGDGHDDGYEPSFTRPFYY
;
A
#
# COMPACT_ATOMS: atom_id res chain seq x y z
N MET A 1 74.08 1.50 -10.65
CA MET A 1 73.57 0.85 -9.43
C MET A 1 72.23 1.43 -8.98
N GLN A 2 72.05 2.77 -8.92
CA GLN A 2 70.78 3.39 -8.53
C GLN A 2 69.57 2.93 -9.37
N HIS A 3 69.69 2.90 -10.70
CA HIS A 3 68.61 2.45 -11.59
C HIS A 3 68.14 0.99 -11.39
N LEU A 4 69.03 0.10 -10.93
CA LEU A 4 68.65 -1.30 -10.65
C LEU A 4 67.89 -1.40 -9.32
N TYR A 5 68.27 -0.58 -8.34
CA TYR A 5 67.61 -0.51 -7.04
C TYR A 5 66.18 0.07 -7.17
N ASP A 6 66.03 1.14 -7.95
CA ASP A 6 64.73 1.76 -8.20
C ASP A 6 63.78 0.82 -8.98
N SER A 7 64.34 0.02 -9.90
CA SER A 7 63.58 -0.98 -10.66
C SER A 7 63.08 -2.14 -9.78
N VAL A 8 63.94 -2.66 -8.89
CA VAL A 8 63.56 -3.73 -7.94
C VAL A 8 62.48 -3.25 -6.97
N ASN A 9 62.62 -2.03 -6.41
CA ASN A 9 61.61 -1.45 -5.52
C ASN A 9 60.26 -1.24 -6.23
N SER A 10 60.28 -0.84 -7.51
CA SER A 10 59.07 -0.70 -8.32
C SER A 10 58.35 -2.04 -8.54
N ILE A 11 59.11 -3.11 -8.79
CA ILE A 11 58.57 -4.47 -8.98
C ILE A 11 57.99 -5.01 -7.67
N GLU A 12 58.68 -4.82 -6.54
CA GLU A 12 58.18 -5.24 -5.22
C GLU A 12 56.90 -4.50 -4.85
N GLN A 13 56.81 -3.20 -5.13
CA GLN A 13 55.60 -2.43 -4.89
C GLN A 13 54.45 -2.91 -5.79
N ALA A 14 54.72 -3.16 -7.07
CA ALA A 14 53.72 -3.70 -7.99
C ALA A 14 53.21 -5.08 -7.54
N TYR A 15 54.08 -5.91 -6.98
CA TYR A 15 53.71 -7.22 -6.43
C TYR A 15 52.81 -7.08 -5.19
N ARG A 16 53.16 -6.21 -4.25
CA ARG A 16 52.33 -5.93 -3.06
C ARG A 16 50.96 -5.37 -3.43
N ASP A 17 50.91 -4.47 -4.42
CA ASP A 17 49.66 -3.91 -4.92
C ASP A 17 48.79 -4.98 -5.60
N ALA A 18 49.42 -5.93 -6.31
CA ALA A 18 48.73 -7.06 -6.92
C ALA A 18 48.17 -8.04 -5.88
N GLU A 19 48.93 -8.37 -4.84
CA GLU A 19 48.46 -9.20 -3.72
C GLU A 19 47.30 -8.54 -2.96
N ALA A 20 47.40 -7.24 -2.69
CA ALA A 20 46.33 -6.48 -2.03
C ALA A 20 45.05 -6.46 -2.88
N LYS A 21 45.16 -6.26 -4.21
CA LYS A 21 44.03 -6.33 -5.14
C LYS A 21 43.41 -7.73 -5.20
N TYR A 22 44.23 -8.78 -5.22
CA TYR A 22 43.76 -10.16 -5.23
C TYR A 22 43.02 -10.52 -3.93
N GLY A 23 43.56 -10.13 -2.77
CA GLY A 23 42.90 -10.31 -1.47
C GLY A 23 41.55 -9.57 -1.37
N ALA A 24 41.44 -8.39 -1.97
CA ALA A 24 40.19 -7.64 -2.03
C ALA A 24 39.13 -8.32 -2.92
N LEU A 25 39.54 -8.95 -4.02
CA LEU A 25 38.65 -9.69 -4.91
C LEU A 25 38.08 -10.96 -4.24
N LEU A 26 38.91 -11.72 -3.52
CA LEU A 26 38.47 -12.90 -2.78
C LEU A 26 37.40 -12.56 -1.72
N LYS A 27 37.60 -11.47 -0.97
CA LYS A 27 36.61 -10.99 0.00
C LYS A 27 35.27 -10.62 -0.66
N LYS A 28 35.30 -9.97 -1.83
CA LYS A 28 34.08 -9.64 -2.59
C LYS A 28 33.35 -10.90 -3.08
N GLU A 29 34.09 -11.91 -3.54
CA GLU A 29 33.51 -13.18 -4.00
C GLU A 29 32.82 -13.94 -2.85
N GLU A 30 33.44 -13.94 -1.66
CA GLU A 30 32.86 -14.55 -0.46
C GLU A 30 31.58 -13.83 -0.01
N GLN A 31 31.59 -12.49 0.00
CA GLN A 31 30.40 -11.68 0.30
C GLN A 31 29.26 -11.95 -0.69
N TYR A 32 29.55 -12.05 -1.98
CA TYR A 32 28.57 -12.33 -3.01
C TYR A 32 27.95 -13.73 -2.86
N ARG A 33 28.77 -14.75 -2.58
CA ARG A 33 28.30 -16.11 -2.30
C ARG A 33 27.40 -16.16 -1.07
N ASN A 34 27.75 -15.45 -0.01
CA ASN A 34 26.94 -15.36 1.21
C ASN A 34 25.59 -14.65 0.95
N SER A 35 25.58 -13.59 0.14
CA SER A 35 24.35 -12.89 -0.26
C SER A 35 23.43 -13.80 -1.09
N LEU A 36 23.97 -14.50 -2.09
CA LEU A 36 23.22 -15.45 -2.91
C LEU A 36 22.64 -16.61 -2.08
N HIS A 37 23.43 -17.15 -1.15
CA HIS A 37 22.99 -18.22 -0.26
C HIS A 37 21.86 -17.76 0.67
N THR A 38 21.98 -16.55 1.23
CA THR A 38 20.93 -15.92 2.05
C THR A 38 19.65 -15.70 1.25
N GLN A 39 19.76 -15.21 0.01
CA GLN A 39 18.61 -14.97 -0.87
C GLN A 39 17.94 -16.27 -1.34
N LYS A 40 18.72 -17.33 -1.59
CA LYS A 40 18.18 -18.66 -1.92
C LYS A 40 17.43 -19.26 -0.73
N ASN A 41 18.00 -19.16 0.47
CA ASN A 41 17.37 -19.63 1.70
C ASN A 41 16.11 -18.83 2.04
N SER A 42 16.06 -17.52 1.78
CA SER A 42 14.86 -16.71 2.02
C SER A 42 13.71 -17.11 1.10
N LYS A 43 13.97 -17.33 -0.20
CA LYS A 43 12.95 -17.82 -1.15
C LYS A 43 12.41 -19.20 -0.77
N GLN A 44 13.29 -20.12 -0.39
CA GLN A 44 12.88 -21.46 0.05
C GLN A 44 12.05 -21.41 1.33
N THR A 45 12.40 -20.53 2.28
CA THR A 45 11.64 -20.36 3.53
C THR A 45 10.28 -19.71 3.26
N ALA A 46 10.22 -18.69 2.40
CA ALA A 46 8.97 -18.05 2.00
C ALA A 46 8.03 -19.04 1.30
N GLY A 47 8.54 -19.85 0.37
CA GLY A 47 7.76 -20.92 -0.25
C GLY A 47 7.27 -21.96 0.76
N ALA A 48 8.08 -22.26 1.78
CA ALA A 48 7.69 -23.19 2.83
C ALA A 48 6.59 -22.63 3.74
N ILE A 49 6.66 -21.33 4.10
CA ILE A 49 5.61 -20.62 4.82
C ILE A 49 4.31 -20.60 4.00
N LEU A 50 4.38 -20.34 2.70
CA LEU A 50 3.20 -20.34 1.83
C LEU A 50 2.51 -21.72 1.82
N LEU A 51 3.27 -22.80 1.71
CA LEU A 51 2.68 -24.15 1.73
C LEU A 51 2.04 -24.46 3.09
N PHE A 52 2.66 -24.04 4.19
CA PHE A 52 2.07 -24.13 5.53
C PHE A 52 0.71 -23.41 5.61
N LEU A 53 0.64 -22.18 5.08
CA LEU A 53 -0.60 -21.40 5.06
C LEU A 53 -1.68 -22.05 4.18
N VAL A 54 -1.32 -22.54 2.99
CA VAL A 54 -2.25 -23.19 2.06
C VAL A 54 -2.81 -24.49 2.63
N ASN A 55 -2.03 -25.22 3.44
CA ASN A 55 -2.48 -26.41 4.14
C ASN A 55 -3.35 -26.11 5.38
N GLY A 56 -3.68 -24.84 5.66
CA GLY A 56 -4.61 -24.49 6.74
C GLY A 56 -4.07 -24.76 8.14
N MET A 57 -2.76 -24.86 8.31
CA MET A 57 -2.13 -25.25 9.57
C MET A 57 -2.13 -24.15 10.66
N MET A 58 -2.80 -23.02 10.41
CA MET A 58 -2.84 -21.89 11.33
C MET A 58 -3.53 -22.25 12.66
N ASP A 59 -4.58 -23.07 12.60
CA ASP A 59 -5.34 -23.49 13.79
C ASP A 59 -4.49 -24.26 14.81
N GLU A 60 -3.41 -24.92 14.36
CA GLU A 60 -2.49 -25.65 15.24
C GLU A 60 -1.63 -24.70 16.07
N LEU A 61 -1.40 -23.45 15.61
CA LEU A 61 -0.63 -22.43 16.33
C LEU A 61 -1.41 -21.79 17.48
N ASP A 62 -2.72 -22.01 17.54
CA ASP A 62 -3.57 -21.53 18.62
C ASP A 62 -3.70 -22.54 19.77
N ARG A 63 -3.30 -23.80 19.58
CA ARG A 63 -3.50 -24.91 20.55
C ARG A 63 -2.34 -25.15 21.52
N ASP A 64 -1.63 -24.10 21.92
CA ASP A 64 -0.47 -24.16 22.85
C ASP A 64 0.40 -25.42 22.65
N ILE A 65 0.78 -25.64 21.38
CA ILE A 65 1.41 -26.88 20.91
C ILE A 65 2.92 -26.84 21.18
N ASP A 66 3.49 -27.94 21.65
CA ASP A 66 4.93 -28.03 21.87
C ASP A 66 5.72 -28.17 20.55
N PHE A 67 7.01 -27.87 20.60
CA PHE A 67 7.89 -27.88 19.43
C PHE A 67 7.89 -29.21 18.67
N ASP A 68 7.98 -30.34 19.37
CA ASP A 68 8.10 -31.65 18.73
C ASP A 68 6.78 -32.03 18.05
N SER A 69 5.66 -31.69 18.67
CA SER A 69 4.32 -31.93 18.11
C SER A 69 4.08 -31.09 16.85
N LEU A 70 4.34 -29.78 16.90
CA LEU A 70 4.18 -28.90 15.73
C LEU A 70 5.14 -29.28 14.60
N CYS A 71 6.39 -29.64 14.92
CA CYS A 71 7.36 -30.06 13.93
C CYS A 71 6.94 -31.34 13.19
N LYS A 72 6.35 -32.31 13.90
CA LYS A 72 5.81 -33.53 13.29
C LYS A 72 4.62 -33.23 12.38
N GLU A 73 3.71 -32.36 12.82
CA GLU A 73 2.54 -32.00 12.01
C GLU A 73 2.96 -31.26 10.75
N ILE A 74 3.93 -30.33 10.85
CA ILE A 74 4.47 -29.62 9.68
C ILE A 74 5.13 -30.59 8.69
N GLN A 75 5.87 -31.61 9.17
CA GLN A 75 6.44 -32.62 8.28
C GLN A 75 5.37 -33.45 7.59
N LYS A 76 4.31 -33.82 8.32
CA LYS A 76 3.22 -34.67 7.84
C LYS A 76 2.35 -33.95 6.82
N GLU A 77 1.85 -32.76 7.15
CA GLU A 77 0.88 -32.02 6.34
C GLU A 77 1.55 -31.26 5.17
N CYS A 78 2.76 -30.74 5.38
CA CYS A 78 3.49 -30.01 4.33
C CYS A 78 4.52 -30.85 3.57
N CYS A 79 4.67 -32.14 3.89
CA CYS A 79 5.67 -33.04 3.29
C CYS A 79 7.12 -32.49 3.36
N PHE A 80 7.44 -31.68 4.37
CA PHE A 80 8.76 -31.11 4.53
C PHE A 80 9.75 -32.09 5.14
N ASN A 81 11.02 -31.94 4.77
CA ASN A 81 12.09 -32.62 5.51
C ASN A 81 12.21 -32.03 6.93
N LYS A 82 12.78 -32.83 7.83
CA LYS A 82 12.98 -32.48 9.25
C LYS A 82 13.61 -31.08 9.43
N LYS A 83 14.68 -30.78 8.69
CA LYS A 83 15.40 -29.51 8.82
C LYS A 83 14.51 -28.29 8.49
N MET A 84 13.68 -28.37 7.45
CA MET A 84 12.78 -27.28 7.09
C MET A 84 11.63 -27.16 8.10
N ALA A 85 11.08 -28.29 8.55
CA ALA A 85 10.02 -28.29 9.54
C ALA A 85 10.47 -27.71 10.89
N GLU A 86 11.65 -28.09 11.39
CA GLU A 86 12.26 -27.50 12.60
C GLU A 86 12.46 -25.99 12.46
N LYS A 87 12.91 -25.55 11.27
CA LYS A 87 13.06 -24.12 10.98
C LYS A 87 11.72 -23.38 11.03
N LEU A 88 10.67 -23.91 10.38
CA LEU A 88 9.35 -23.30 10.41
C LEU A 88 8.74 -23.31 11.81
N THR A 89 8.87 -24.43 12.53
CA THR A 89 8.42 -24.56 13.94
C THR A 89 9.06 -23.47 14.80
N SER A 90 10.38 -23.28 14.67
CA SER A 90 11.09 -22.23 15.40
C SER A 90 10.58 -20.82 15.07
N ILE A 91 10.31 -20.56 13.78
CA ILE A 91 9.75 -19.28 13.32
C ILE A 91 8.36 -19.06 13.93
N PHE A 92 7.46 -20.04 13.81
CA PHE A 92 6.08 -19.90 14.25
C PHE A 92 5.95 -19.82 15.76
N LEU A 93 6.63 -20.67 16.54
CA LEU A 93 6.57 -20.57 18.00
C LEU A 93 7.19 -19.28 18.54
N SER A 94 8.21 -18.76 17.87
CA SER A 94 8.75 -17.43 18.20
C SER A 94 7.75 -16.33 17.86
N LEU A 95 7.20 -16.35 16.64
CA LEU A 95 6.25 -15.36 16.15
C LEU A 95 4.98 -15.33 16.99
N TYR A 96 4.38 -16.49 17.27
CA TYR A 96 3.14 -16.66 18.05
C TYR A 96 3.40 -16.92 19.53
N SER A 97 4.56 -16.50 20.06
CA SER A 97 4.84 -16.54 21.49
C SER A 97 3.82 -15.72 22.29
N ILE A 98 3.62 -16.07 23.56
CA ILE A 98 2.70 -15.36 24.47
C ILE A 98 3.02 -13.85 24.50
N ALA A 99 4.30 -13.50 24.59
CA ALA A 99 4.75 -12.11 24.61
C ALA A 99 4.35 -11.35 23.34
N ASN A 100 4.53 -11.93 22.15
CA ASN A 100 4.12 -11.31 20.90
C ASN A 100 2.59 -11.22 20.80
N LYS A 101 1.85 -12.26 21.21
CA LYS A 101 0.38 -12.23 21.24
C LYS A 101 -0.14 -11.12 22.15
N GLU A 102 0.48 -10.88 23.30
CA GLU A 102 0.17 -9.76 24.19
C GLU A 102 0.53 -8.41 23.55
N GLU A 103 1.70 -8.29 22.93
CA GLU A 103 2.09 -7.08 22.20
C GLU A 103 1.08 -6.74 21.11
N TRP A 104 0.68 -7.72 20.29
CA TRP A 104 -0.30 -7.51 19.22
C TRP A 104 -1.65 -7.08 19.80
N LYS A 105 -2.15 -7.72 20.86
CA LYS A 105 -3.38 -7.26 21.53
C LYS A 105 -3.28 -5.82 22.02
N ASN A 106 -2.14 -5.40 22.54
CA ASN A 106 -1.94 -4.02 22.99
C ASN A 106 -1.84 -3.02 21.84
N ARG A 107 -1.52 -3.48 20.62
CA ARG A 107 -1.40 -2.69 19.40
C ARG A 107 -2.60 -2.82 18.47
N GLU A 108 -3.63 -3.55 18.90
CA GLU A 108 -4.87 -3.69 18.16
C GLU A 108 -5.49 -2.30 17.98
N LEU A 109 -5.90 -1.97 16.74
CA LEU A 109 -6.46 -0.67 16.38
C LEU A 109 -5.51 0.53 16.66
N GLU A 110 -4.20 0.29 16.80
CA GLU A 110 -3.22 1.35 16.99
C GLU A 110 -3.25 2.34 15.82
N GLY A 111 -3.31 1.85 14.58
CA GLY A 111 -3.37 2.70 13.40
C GLY A 111 -4.62 3.57 13.36
N LEU A 112 -5.77 3.03 13.76
CA LEU A 112 -7.00 3.81 13.91
C LEU A 112 -6.84 4.90 14.98
N SER A 113 -6.30 4.54 16.14
CA SER A 113 -6.06 5.50 17.24
C SER A 113 -5.10 6.62 16.84
N GLN A 114 -4.16 6.35 15.93
CA GLN A 114 -3.26 7.35 15.36
C GLN A 114 -3.95 8.20 14.31
N PHE A 115 -4.80 7.60 13.46
CA PHE A 115 -5.57 8.29 12.43
C PHE A 115 -6.51 9.33 13.04
N LEU A 116 -7.30 8.95 14.05
CA LEU A 116 -8.27 9.83 14.72
C LEU A 116 -7.67 11.06 15.41
N LYS A 117 -6.34 11.11 15.61
CA LYS A 117 -5.64 12.23 16.26
C LYS A 117 -5.20 13.32 15.29
N LYS A 118 -5.38 13.12 13.99
CA LYS A 118 -4.88 14.03 12.95
C LYS A 118 -5.99 14.44 12.02
N ASP A 119 -5.88 15.68 11.55
CA ASP A 119 -6.68 16.14 10.43
C ASP A 119 -6.23 15.42 9.16
N PHE A 120 -7.22 15.06 8.35
CA PHE A 120 -7.11 14.38 7.06
C PHE A 120 -7.20 15.44 5.96
N THR A 121 -6.19 15.49 5.09
CA THR A 121 -6.17 16.40 3.95
C THR A 121 -6.32 15.60 2.68
N CYS A 122 -7.23 16.02 1.81
CA CYS A 122 -7.47 15.39 0.52
C CYS A 122 -7.55 16.46 -0.57
N ILE A 123 -6.99 16.14 -1.74
CA ILE A 123 -7.17 16.92 -2.95
C ILE A 123 -7.98 16.06 -3.91
N TRP A 124 -9.10 16.59 -4.37
CA TRP A 124 -9.95 15.97 -5.37
C TRP A 124 -9.85 16.75 -6.69
N ASN A 125 -9.78 16.01 -7.80
CA ASN A 125 -9.82 16.57 -9.15
C ASN A 125 -10.89 15.79 -9.91
N GLY A 126 -12.08 16.36 -10.01
CA GLY A 126 -13.21 15.80 -10.73
C GLY A 126 -13.11 16.10 -12.22
N PHE A 127 -13.51 15.12 -13.03
CA PHE A 127 -13.63 15.25 -14.48
C PHE A 127 -14.92 14.58 -14.94
N SER A 128 -15.68 15.26 -15.79
CA SER A 128 -16.84 14.67 -16.46
C SER A 128 -17.02 15.31 -17.83
N VAL A 129 -17.74 14.62 -18.71
CA VAL A 129 -18.06 15.12 -20.04
C VAL A 129 -19.56 15.21 -20.16
N TRP A 130 -20.07 16.43 -20.33
CA TRP A 130 -21.43 16.61 -20.80
C TRP A 130 -21.47 16.41 -22.30
N GLN A 131 -22.34 15.55 -22.81
CA GLN A 131 -22.40 15.21 -24.23
C GLN A 131 -23.84 15.13 -24.74
N THR A 132 -24.06 15.72 -25.90
CA THR A 132 -25.33 15.65 -26.65
C THR A 132 -25.08 15.20 -28.09
N GLU A 133 -26.16 15.06 -28.88
CA GLU A 133 -26.02 14.81 -30.31
C GLU A 133 -25.25 15.92 -31.05
N GLY A 134 -25.26 17.15 -30.53
CA GLY A 134 -24.70 18.33 -31.20
C GLY A 134 -23.28 18.71 -30.76
N GLY A 135 -22.76 18.12 -29.69
CA GLY A 135 -21.44 18.46 -29.16
C GLY A 135 -21.19 17.95 -27.74
N SER A 136 -20.03 18.30 -27.20
CA SER A 136 -19.59 17.95 -25.85
C SER A 136 -18.92 19.12 -25.15
N VAL A 137 -18.87 19.05 -23.82
CA VAL A 137 -18.16 19.98 -22.94
C VAL A 137 -17.42 19.16 -21.90
N ASP A 138 -16.11 19.33 -21.85
CA ASP A 138 -15.26 18.75 -20.81
C ASP A 138 -15.35 19.66 -19.56
N CYS A 139 -15.79 19.08 -18.45
CA CYS A 139 -16.05 19.75 -17.19
C CYS A 139 -15.01 19.31 -16.15
N HIS A 140 -14.43 20.28 -15.44
CA HIS A 140 -13.37 20.05 -14.47
C HIS A 140 -13.69 20.73 -13.15
N TYR A 141 -13.45 20.03 -12.04
CA TYR A 141 -13.54 20.62 -10.71
C TYR A 141 -12.32 20.24 -9.89
N LYS A 142 -11.77 21.20 -9.14
CA LYS A 142 -10.66 20.93 -8.23
C LYS A 142 -11.01 21.43 -6.85
N ALA A 143 -10.85 20.57 -5.84
CA ALA A 143 -11.04 20.94 -4.45
C ALA A 143 -9.90 20.45 -3.56
N GLU A 144 -9.53 21.26 -2.58
CA GLU A 144 -8.73 20.86 -1.43
C GLU A 144 -9.62 20.91 -0.18
N MET A 145 -9.58 19.85 0.63
CA MET A 145 -10.40 19.73 1.83
C MET A 145 -9.58 19.22 3.00
N ILE A 146 -9.84 19.78 4.18
CA ILE A 146 -9.27 19.37 5.46
C ILE A 146 -10.44 18.91 6.33
N LEU A 147 -10.43 17.63 6.69
CA LEU A 147 -11.46 16.97 7.46
C LEU A 147 -10.90 16.48 8.78
N ARG A 148 -11.69 16.55 9.85
CA ARG A 148 -11.33 16.01 11.16
C ARG A 148 -12.16 14.76 11.43
N PRO A 149 -11.52 13.60 11.64
CA PRO A 149 -12.25 12.43 12.13
C PRO A 149 -12.94 12.75 13.46
N THR A 150 -14.21 12.41 13.57
CA THR A 150 -14.99 12.51 14.81
C THR A 150 -14.76 11.29 15.70
N GLU A 151 -15.56 11.14 16.76
CA GLU A 151 -15.43 10.03 17.70
C GLU A 151 -15.44 8.63 17.03
N PRO A 152 -14.77 7.63 17.61
CA PRO A 152 -14.66 6.27 17.04
C PRO A 152 -16.00 5.62 16.69
N ASP A 153 -17.08 6.02 17.37
CA ASP A 153 -18.42 5.46 17.18
C ASP A 153 -19.05 5.88 15.84
N CYS A 154 -18.53 6.93 15.21
CA CYS A 154 -19.00 7.46 13.93
C CYS A 154 -18.26 6.87 12.72
N ILE A 155 -17.34 5.92 12.95
CA ILE A 155 -16.58 5.29 11.87
C ILE A 155 -17.53 4.60 10.89
N GLY A 156 -17.41 4.96 9.60
CA GLY A 156 -18.19 4.38 8.52
C GLY A 156 -18.15 2.84 8.51
N LYS A 157 -19.30 2.20 8.23
CA LYS A 157 -19.47 0.73 8.24
C LYS A 157 -18.40 -0.01 7.43
N LYS A 158 -17.99 0.56 6.30
CA LYS A 158 -16.97 -0.03 5.41
C LYS A 158 -15.61 -0.16 6.11
N LEU A 159 -15.15 0.88 6.84
CA LEU A 159 -13.89 0.81 7.58
C LEU A 159 -14.00 -0.19 8.74
N LEU A 160 -15.13 -0.19 9.45
CA LEU A 160 -15.38 -1.15 10.53
C LEU A 160 -15.24 -2.61 10.03
N ASP A 161 -15.81 -2.92 8.87
CA ASP A 161 -15.72 -4.27 8.29
C ASP A 161 -14.30 -4.62 7.82
N SER A 162 -13.52 -3.62 7.36
CA SER A 162 -12.10 -3.80 7.07
C SER A 162 -11.28 -4.05 8.34
N LEU A 163 -11.52 -3.30 9.42
CA LEU A 163 -10.84 -3.46 10.71
C LEU A 163 -11.18 -4.78 11.40
N LYS A 164 -12.40 -5.30 11.24
CA LYS A 164 -12.76 -6.66 11.70
C LYS A 164 -11.93 -7.74 11.02
N LYS A 165 -11.55 -7.54 9.75
CA LYS A 165 -10.71 -8.48 8.99
C LYS A 165 -9.22 -8.28 9.30
N ASN A 166 -8.80 -7.03 9.46
CA ASN A 166 -7.43 -6.64 9.76
C ASN A 166 -7.40 -5.51 10.80
N PRO A 167 -7.33 -5.83 12.10
CA PRO A 167 -7.31 -4.81 13.16
C PRO A 167 -5.96 -4.07 13.26
N PHE A 168 -4.97 -4.46 12.45
CA PHE A 168 -3.61 -3.90 12.42
C PHE A 168 -3.38 -2.99 11.21
N MET A 169 -4.46 -2.49 10.58
CA MET A 169 -4.34 -1.47 9.54
C MET A 169 -3.53 -0.27 10.06
N THR A 170 -2.56 0.18 9.27
CA THR A 170 -1.77 1.37 9.60
C THR A 170 -2.60 2.63 9.39
N LYS A 171 -2.19 3.75 9.98
CA LYS A 171 -2.87 5.03 9.75
C LYS A 171 -2.86 5.40 8.26
N GLU A 172 -1.78 5.10 7.54
CA GLU A 172 -1.66 5.38 6.10
C GLU A 172 -2.68 4.57 5.31
N ALA A 173 -2.84 3.28 5.61
CA ALA A 173 -3.83 2.45 4.94
C ALA A 173 -5.28 2.93 5.21
N ILE A 174 -5.54 3.52 6.39
CA ILE A 174 -6.84 4.10 6.72
C ILE A 174 -7.03 5.45 6.01
N THR A 175 -5.99 6.28 5.93
CA THR A 175 -5.96 7.51 5.14
C THR A 175 -6.26 7.21 3.67
N ASP A 176 -5.52 6.28 3.06
CA ASP A 176 -5.71 5.87 1.68
C ASP A 176 -7.14 5.35 1.47
N PHE A 177 -7.68 4.55 2.40
CA PHE A 177 -9.04 4.05 2.33
C PHE A 177 -10.07 5.19 2.21
N TYR A 178 -9.98 6.21 3.07
CA TYR A 178 -10.92 7.33 3.04
C TYR A 178 -10.70 8.27 1.85
N GLU A 179 -9.46 8.45 1.43
CA GLU A 179 -9.13 9.24 0.24
C GLU A 179 -9.76 8.65 -1.02
N HIS A 180 -9.66 7.34 -1.22
CA HIS A 180 -10.35 6.70 -2.35
C HIS A 180 -11.87 6.77 -2.18
N GLU A 181 -12.41 6.58 -0.98
CA GLU A 181 -13.87 6.57 -0.76
C GLU A 181 -14.52 7.94 -0.99
N ILE A 182 -13.85 9.04 -0.66
CA ILE A 182 -14.35 10.39 -0.91
C ILE A 182 -14.17 10.79 -2.38
N GLN A 183 -13.06 10.41 -3.01
CA GLN A 183 -12.82 10.66 -4.44
C GLN A 183 -13.88 9.95 -5.30
N ASP A 184 -14.09 8.65 -5.10
CA ASP A 184 -15.11 7.87 -5.80
C ASP A 184 -16.51 8.50 -5.61
N TYR A 185 -16.82 8.97 -4.39
CA TYR A 185 -18.09 9.59 -4.08
C TYR A 185 -18.28 10.92 -4.83
N LEU A 186 -17.27 11.79 -4.83
CA LEU A 186 -17.33 13.09 -5.48
C LEU A 186 -17.32 12.96 -7.00
N ASP A 187 -16.58 12.00 -7.56
CA ASP A 187 -16.62 11.68 -8.99
C ASP A 187 -18.03 11.28 -9.43
N ASP A 188 -18.69 10.39 -8.68
CA ASP A 188 -20.08 9.97 -8.95
C ASP A 188 -21.07 11.15 -8.92
N GLU A 189 -20.98 12.04 -7.92
CA GLU A 189 -21.91 13.18 -7.80
C GLU A 189 -21.60 14.27 -8.85
N PHE A 190 -20.33 14.48 -9.18
CA PHE A 190 -19.92 15.41 -10.22
C PHE A 190 -20.32 14.95 -11.62
N GLU A 191 -20.17 13.66 -11.92
CA GLU A 191 -20.64 13.06 -13.17
C GLU A 191 -22.16 13.22 -13.30
N ARG A 192 -22.91 12.91 -12.23
CA ARG A 192 -24.37 13.10 -12.23
C ARG A 192 -24.75 14.55 -12.45
N TYR A 193 -24.07 15.49 -11.78
CA TYR A 193 -24.32 16.91 -11.97
C TYR A 193 -24.08 17.33 -13.42
N CYS A 194 -22.94 16.96 -14.00
CA CYS A 194 -22.57 17.33 -15.36
C CYS A 194 -23.49 16.70 -16.40
N THR A 195 -24.08 15.53 -16.14
CA THR A 195 -24.87 14.75 -17.11
C THR A 195 -26.38 14.77 -16.87
N CYS A 196 -26.88 15.48 -15.85
CA CYS A 196 -28.29 15.43 -15.47
C CYS A 196 -29.27 16.07 -16.47
N GLU A 197 -28.80 17.01 -17.30
CA GLU A 197 -29.62 17.76 -18.25
C GLU A 197 -29.12 17.53 -19.68
N ASP A 198 -29.97 17.04 -20.59
CA ASP A 198 -29.58 16.74 -21.97
C ASP A 198 -29.55 17.96 -22.91
N TYR A 199 -30.10 19.10 -22.46
CA TYR A 199 -30.35 20.26 -23.32
C TYR A 199 -29.53 21.50 -22.98
N TYR A 200 -29.01 21.57 -21.75
CA TYR A 200 -28.23 22.70 -21.27
C TYR A 200 -26.88 22.22 -20.78
N GLN A 201 -25.82 22.90 -21.23
CA GLN A 201 -24.47 22.73 -20.71
C GLN A 201 -24.48 23.01 -19.19
N PRO A 202 -23.81 22.20 -18.36
CA PRO A 202 -23.67 22.46 -16.93
C PRO A 202 -22.86 23.74 -16.70
N VAL A 203 -23.21 24.49 -15.65
CA VAL A 203 -22.40 25.61 -15.16
C VAL A 203 -21.50 25.05 -14.06
N VAL A 204 -20.27 24.69 -14.40
CA VAL A 204 -19.41 23.88 -13.52
C VAL A 204 -19.11 24.61 -12.20
N GLU A 205 -19.07 25.94 -12.21
CA GLU A 205 -18.93 26.79 -11.04
C GLU A 205 -20.10 26.68 -10.04
N ASP A 206 -21.28 26.26 -10.50
CA ASP A 206 -22.49 26.08 -9.68
C ASP A 206 -22.57 24.67 -9.06
N PHE A 207 -21.54 23.82 -9.20
CA PHE A 207 -21.50 22.53 -8.52
C PHE A 207 -21.48 22.73 -7.00
N GLU A 208 -22.52 22.25 -6.31
CA GLU A 208 -22.71 22.34 -4.85
C GLU A 208 -21.76 21.39 -4.08
N PHE A 209 -20.46 21.58 -4.25
CA PHE A 209 -19.41 20.74 -3.64
C PHE A 209 -19.56 20.66 -2.11
N ASP A 210 -19.89 21.76 -1.46
CA ASP A 210 -20.08 21.85 -0.01
C ASP A 210 -21.22 20.95 0.48
N TYR A 211 -22.35 20.95 -0.22
CA TYR A 211 -23.49 20.08 0.10
C TYR A 211 -23.11 18.59 0.03
N TYR A 212 -22.39 18.17 -1.01
CA TYR A 212 -21.95 16.78 -1.14
C TYR A 212 -20.88 16.42 -0.11
N LEU A 213 -19.94 17.33 0.17
CA LEU A 213 -18.91 17.13 1.18
C LEU A 213 -19.53 16.96 2.59
N GLU A 214 -20.50 17.80 2.96
CA GLU A 214 -21.22 17.69 4.23
C GLU A 214 -21.91 16.34 4.38
N LYS A 215 -22.64 15.91 3.34
CA LYS A 215 -23.34 14.62 3.33
C LYS A 215 -22.39 13.43 3.45
N TRP A 216 -21.22 13.49 2.81
CA TRP A 216 -20.19 12.47 2.95
C TRP A 216 -19.62 12.43 4.36
N CYS A 217 -19.32 13.61 4.93
CA CYS A 217 -18.76 13.76 6.27
C CYS A 217 -19.71 13.22 7.36
N GLU A 218 -20.99 13.57 7.29
CA GLU A 218 -22.02 13.07 8.23
C GLU A 218 -22.12 11.54 8.22
N LYS A 219 -22.02 10.94 7.03
CA LYS A 219 -22.13 9.49 6.86
C LYS A 219 -20.88 8.73 7.32
N ASN A 220 -19.71 9.34 7.20
CA ASN A 220 -18.42 8.69 7.43
C ASN A 220 -17.74 9.11 8.75
N GLY A 221 -18.34 10.03 9.50
CA GLY A 221 -17.88 10.45 10.82
C GLY A 221 -16.77 11.49 10.75
N PHE A 222 -16.93 12.52 9.92
CA PHE A 222 -15.99 13.63 9.81
C PHE A 222 -16.65 14.97 10.08
N GLU A 223 -15.86 15.92 10.56
CA GLU A 223 -16.16 17.34 10.59
C GLU A 223 -15.33 18.05 9.53
N ILE A 224 -15.93 19.02 8.83
CA ILE A 224 -15.21 19.85 7.87
C ILE A 224 -14.44 20.93 8.64
N VAL A 225 -13.12 20.97 8.49
CA VAL A 225 -12.27 22.04 9.06
C VAL A 225 -12.18 23.20 8.08
N SER A 226 -11.90 22.91 6.81
CA SER A 226 -11.87 23.89 5.72
C SER A 226 -11.98 23.18 4.38
N TYR A 227 -12.45 23.90 3.38
CA TYR A 227 -12.37 23.49 1.98
C TYR A 227 -12.19 24.71 1.08
N GLU A 228 -11.60 24.49 -0.09
CA GLU A 228 -11.51 25.45 -1.18
C GLU A 228 -11.68 24.67 -2.48
N GLY A 229 -12.56 25.13 -3.36
CA GLY A 229 -12.86 24.45 -4.61
C GLY A 229 -13.28 25.42 -5.70
N ASP A 230 -12.94 25.07 -6.95
CA ASP A 230 -13.29 25.86 -8.13
C ASP A 230 -13.51 24.95 -9.34
N GLY A 231 -14.45 25.36 -10.19
CA GLY A 231 -14.90 24.64 -11.37
C GLY A 231 -14.60 25.41 -12.65
N HIS A 232 -14.35 24.71 -13.75
CA HIS A 232 -14.29 25.32 -15.08
C HIS A 232 -14.66 24.31 -16.17
N ASP A 233 -14.99 24.82 -17.35
CA ASP A 233 -15.17 24.04 -18.57
C ASP A 233 -14.24 24.49 -19.71
N ASP A 234 -13.97 23.59 -20.64
CA ASP A 234 -13.12 23.85 -21.81
C ASP A 234 -13.87 24.55 -22.97
N GLY A 235 -15.15 24.87 -22.78
CA GLY A 235 -16.05 25.40 -23.79
C GLY A 235 -16.70 24.31 -24.65
N TYR A 236 -17.80 24.68 -25.31
CA TYR A 236 -18.56 23.78 -26.16
C TYR A 236 -17.80 23.37 -27.43
N GLU A 237 -17.58 22.07 -27.60
CA GLU A 237 -17.04 21.46 -28.80
C GLU A 237 -18.16 20.84 -29.66
N PRO A 238 -18.44 21.35 -30.87
CA PRO A 238 -19.50 20.81 -31.73
C PRO A 238 -19.12 19.45 -32.35
N SER A 239 -20.08 18.51 -32.35
CA SER A 239 -19.93 17.21 -33.00
C SER A 239 -20.23 17.33 -34.51
N PHE A 240 -19.19 17.32 -35.34
CA PHE A 240 -19.38 17.35 -36.80
C PHE A 240 -19.70 15.95 -37.35
N THR A 241 -20.94 15.49 -37.21
CA THR A 241 -21.43 14.41 -38.08
C THR A 241 -21.67 14.98 -39.47
N ARG A 242 -20.77 14.71 -40.43
CA ARG A 242 -21.06 14.96 -41.85
C ARG A 242 -22.27 14.10 -42.24
N PRO A 243 -23.37 14.67 -42.77
CA PRO A 243 -24.37 13.86 -43.41
C PRO A 243 -23.73 13.26 -44.67
N PHE A 244 -23.59 11.94 -44.71
CA PHE A 244 -23.37 11.25 -45.97
C PHE A 244 -24.68 11.36 -46.77
N TYR A 245 -24.83 12.43 -47.55
CA TYR A 245 -25.83 12.47 -48.60
C TYR A 245 -25.38 11.48 -49.69
N TYR A 246 -25.99 10.28 -49.70
CA TYR A 246 -25.97 9.35 -50.84
C TYR A 246 -26.94 9.80 -51.92
#